data_AF-A0A7X6T8G4-F1
#
_entry.id   AF-A0A7X6T8G4-F1
#
_cell.length_a   1.000
_cell.length_b   1.000
_cell.length_c   1.000
_cell.angle_alpha   90.00
_cell.angle_beta   90.00
_cell.angle_gamma   90.00
#
_symmetry.space_group_name_H-M   'P 1'
#
loop_
_entity.id
_entity.type
_entity.pdbx_description
1 polymer ?
#
loop_
_entity_poly.entity_id
_entity_poly.type
_entity_poly.pdbx_seq_one_letter_code
_entity_poly.pdbx_strand_id
1 'polypeptide(L)'
;QVIGFSCFGESDDSGPGKTGEVIALYVLEEYQGRGLGLELMKVTMELLADKQEVILWVLKGNEKAIRFYLRYGFQFDKTERTKAFGTELRMVLER
;
A
#
# COMPACT_ATOMS: atom_id res chain seq x y z
N GLN A 1 11.26 -2.78 -21.16
CA GLN A 1 10.95 -1.51 -20.47
C GLN A 1 10.29 -1.83 -19.14
N VAL A 2 10.60 -1.08 -18.07
CA VAL A 2 9.89 -1.19 -16.79
C VAL A 2 8.75 -0.18 -16.76
N ILE A 3 7.52 -0.65 -16.50
CA ILE A 3 6.29 0.18 -16.57
C ILE A 3 5.56 0.30 -15.23
N GLY A 4 6.07 -0.35 -14.18
CA GLY A 4 5.53 -0.33 -12.84
C GLY A 4 6.41 -1.14 -11.89
N PHE A 5 6.22 -0.93 -10.59
CA PHE A 5 6.93 -1.64 -9.55
C PHE A 5 6.14 -1.65 -8.23
N SER A 6 6.52 -2.55 -7.33
CA SER A 6 6.17 -2.51 -5.92
C SER A 6 7.44 -2.55 -5.08
N CYS A 7 7.48 -1.75 -4.02
CA CYS A 7 8.50 -1.77 -2.99
C CYS A 7 7.80 -2.06 -1.67
N PHE A 8 8.31 -3.01 -0.90
CA PHE A 8 7.70 -3.47 0.34
C PHE A 8 8.79 -3.94 1.32
N GLY A 9 8.42 -4.03 2.60
CA GLY A 9 9.35 -4.43 3.65
C GLY A 9 8.67 -4.59 5.00
N GLU A 10 9.48 -4.60 6.06
CA GLU A 10 9.00 -4.54 7.43
C GLU A 10 8.54 -3.11 7.75
N SER A 11 7.45 -2.98 8.50
CA SER A 11 6.98 -1.68 8.97
C SER A 11 7.68 -1.29 10.27
N ASP A 12 8.04 -0.02 10.39
CA ASP A 12 8.57 0.56 11.64
C ASP A 12 7.46 0.84 12.69
N ASP A 13 6.17 0.80 12.31
CA ASP A 13 5.07 1.34 13.12
C ASP A 13 4.51 0.38 14.20
N SER A 14 4.72 -0.95 14.07
CA SER A 14 3.96 -1.96 14.87
C SER A 14 4.85 -2.92 15.67
N GLY A 15 6.13 -2.60 15.83
CA GLY A 15 7.12 -3.44 16.51
C GLY A 15 7.67 -4.59 15.65
N PRO A 16 8.77 -5.22 16.06
CA PRO A 16 9.58 -6.06 15.18
C PRO A 16 8.83 -7.27 14.62
N GLY A 17 8.93 -7.46 13.30
CA GLY A 17 8.65 -8.68 12.54
C GLY A 17 7.18 -8.95 12.22
N LYS A 18 6.23 -8.25 12.83
CA LYS A 18 4.80 -8.60 12.77
C LYS A 18 4.03 -7.93 11.62
N THR A 19 4.43 -6.72 11.25
CA THR A 19 3.71 -5.91 10.27
C THR A 19 4.57 -5.67 9.03
N GLY A 20 4.02 -5.99 7.87
CA GLY A 20 4.58 -5.64 6.58
C GLY A 20 4.11 -4.26 6.13
N GLU A 21 4.90 -3.59 5.30
CA GLU A 21 4.53 -2.32 4.69
C GLU A 21 4.67 -2.39 3.17
N VAL A 22 3.64 -1.94 2.46
CA VAL A 22 3.77 -1.58 1.03
C VAL A 22 4.26 -0.14 0.97
N ILE A 23 5.57 0.02 0.87
CA ILE A 23 6.27 1.31 0.86
C ILE A 23 5.94 2.10 -0.41
N ALA A 24 5.89 1.42 -1.56
CA ALA A 24 5.50 2.04 -2.82
C ALA A 24 4.80 1.04 -3.74
N LEU A 25 3.82 1.53 -4.48
CA LEU A 25 3.19 0.82 -5.59
C LEU A 25 2.90 1.83 -6.68
N TYR A 26 3.46 1.60 -7.87
CA TYR A 26 3.27 2.52 -8.97
C TYR A 26 3.20 1.77 -10.31
N VAL A 27 2.30 2.23 -11.17
CA VAL A 27 2.19 1.83 -12.58
C VAL A 27 2.12 3.12 -13.39
N LEU A 28 2.88 3.22 -14.48
CA LEU A 28 2.84 4.38 -15.37
C LEU A 28 1.40 4.65 -15.83
N GLU A 29 1.01 5.92 -15.89
CA GLU A 29 -0.36 6.35 -16.14
C GLU A 29 -0.99 5.71 -17.39
N GLU A 30 -0.23 5.64 -18.49
CA GLU A 30 -0.62 5.04 -19.78
C GLU A 30 -1.01 3.55 -19.69
N TYR A 31 -0.57 2.87 -18.63
CA TYR A 31 -0.77 1.44 -18.39
C TYR A 31 -1.77 1.15 -17.26
N GLN A 32 -2.32 2.18 -16.61
CA GLN A 32 -3.31 2.01 -15.55
C GLN A 32 -4.68 1.58 -16.12
N GLY A 33 -5.53 1.01 -15.27
CA GLY A 33 -6.85 0.48 -15.67
C GLY A 33 -6.80 -0.89 -16.36
N ARG A 34 -5.61 -1.50 -16.50
CA ARG A 34 -5.40 -2.80 -17.15
C ARG A 34 -5.17 -3.97 -16.18
N GLY A 35 -5.39 -3.77 -14.89
CA GLY A 35 -5.18 -4.81 -13.86
C GLY A 35 -3.75 -4.94 -13.32
N LEU A 36 -2.75 -4.28 -13.91
CA LEU A 36 -1.34 -4.42 -13.50
C LEU A 36 -1.06 -4.07 -12.03
N GLY A 37 -1.72 -3.01 -11.51
CA GLY A 37 -1.58 -2.66 -10.09
C GLY A 37 -2.11 -3.74 -9.14
N LEU A 38 -3.17 -4.44 -9.55
CA LEU A 38 -3.72 -5.57 -8.80
C LEU A 38 -2.78 -6.77 -8.83
N GLU A 39 -2.19 -7.07 -9.99
CA GLU A 39 -1.20 -8.16 -10.12
C GLU A 39 0.04 -7.90 -9.25
N LEU A 40 0.58 -6.68 -9.30
CA LEU A 40 1.68 -6.27 -8.43
C LEU A 40 1.30 -6.41 -6.95
N MET A 41 0.12 -5.93 -6.54
CA MET A 41 -0.33 -6.03 -5.14
C MET A 41 -0.49 -7.48 -4.69
N LYS A 42 -1.04 -8.37 -5.53
CA LYS A 42 -1.18 -9.80 -5.20
C LYS A 42 0.17 -10.45 -4.91
N VAL A 43 1.15 -10.24 -5.80
CA VAL A 43 2.52 -10.76 -5.61
C VAL A 43 3.15 -10.16 -4.36
N THR A 44 2.96 -8.87 -4.09
CA THR A 44 3.43 -8.24 -2.85
C THR A 44 2.79 -8.87 -1.60
N MET A 45 1.51 -9.24 -1.63
CA MET A 45 0.88 -9.93 -0.50
C MET A 45 1.38 -11.36 -0.30
N GLU A 46 1.70 -12.07 -1.38
CA GLU A 46 2.34 -13.38 -1.30
C GLU A 46 3.74 -13.29 -0.68
N LEU A 47 4.50 -12.24 -1.01
CA LEU A 47 5.84 -12.02 -0.45
C LEU A 47 5.82 -11.51 0.99
N LEU A 48 4.72 -10.91 1.43
CA LEU A 48 4.45 -10.54 2.82
C LEU A 48 3.59 -11.60 3.54
N ALA A 49 3.61 -12.85 3.08
CA ALA A 49 2.71 -13.90 3.58
C ALA A 49 2.86 -14.20 5.08
N ASP A 50 4.05 -14.00 5.62
CA ASP A 50 4.44 -14.25 7.00
C ASP A 50 4.01 -13.14 7.97
N LYS A 51 3.54 -12.00 7.46
CA LYS A 51 3.12 -10.85 8.27
C LYS A 51 1.69 -11.03 8.74
N GLN A 52 1.43 -10.69 10.00
CA GLN A 52 0.09 -10.76 10.61
C GLN A 52 -0.80 -9.63 10.10
N GLU A 53 -0.18 -8.52 9.75
CA GLU A 53 -0.81 -7.29 9.28
C GLU A 53 0.03 -6.71 8.13
N VAL A 54 -0.63 -6.11 7.15
CA VAL A 54 0.05 -5.30 6.15
C VAL A 54 -0.52 -3.89 6.15
N ILE A 55 0.35 -2.89 6.21
CA ILE A 55 -0.04 -1.49 6.15
C ILE A 55 0.49 -0.79 4.90
N LEU A 56 -0.06 0.38 4.63
CA LEU A 56 0.52 1.36 3.72
C LEU A 56 0.10 2.77 4.13
N TRP A 57 0.85 3.74 3.64
CA TRP A 57 0.56 5.15 3.83
C TRP A 57 0.19 5.78 2.48
N VAL A 58 -0.96 6.45 2.41
CA VAL A 58 -1.45 7.09 1.18
C VAL A 58 -1.77 8.56 1.44
N LEU A 59 -1.35 9.47 0.56
CA LEU A 59 -1.65 10.89 0.68
C LEU A 59 -3.17 11.13 0.77
N LYS A 60 -3.58 11.94 1.74
CA LYS A 60 -4.94 12.45 1.89
C LYS A 60 -5.30 13.24 0.63
N GLY A 61 -6.41 12.86 -0.02
CA GLY A 61 -6.84 13.40 -1.30
C GLY A 61 -6.35 12.63 -2.53
N ASN A 62 -5.52 11.59 -2.39
CA ASN A 62 -5.23 10.65 -3.48
C ASN A 62 -6.39 9.65 -3.66
N GLU A 63 -7.53 10.16 -4.09
CA GLU A 63 -8.80 9.44 -4.20
C GLU A 63 -8.70 8.20 -5.09
N LYS A 64 -7.83 8.23 -6.10
CA LYS A 64 -7.58 7.10 -6.99
C LYS A 64 -6.90 5.94 -6.25
N ALA A 65 -5.82 6.23 -5.53
CA ALA A 65 -5.09 5.22 -4.76
C ALA A 65 -5.92 4.72 -3.57
N ILE A 66 -6.61 5.62 -2.86
CA ILE A 66 -7.50 5.25 -1.74
C ILE A 66 -8.56 4.26 -2.22
N ARG A 67 -9.28 4.55 -3.32
CA ARG A 67 -10.26 3.60 -3.89
C ARG A 67 -9.64 2.29 -4.33
N PHE A 68 -8.40 2.29 -4.85
CA PHE A 68 -7.70 1.07 -5.23
C PHE A 68 -7.44 0.19 -4.00
N TYR A 69 -6.91 0.75 -2.91
CA TYR A 69 -6.62 0.01 -1.69
C TYR A 69 -7.90 -0.47 -0.98
N LEU A 70 -8.94 0.37 -0.91
CA LEU A 70 -10.25 -0.03 -0.38
C LEU A 70 -10.86 -1.21 -1.16
N ARG A 71 -10.77 -1.20 -2.50
CA ARG A 71 -11.25 -2.33 -3.33
C ARG A 71 -10.44 -3.59 -3.13
N TYR A 72 -9.16 -3.47 -2.80
CA TYR A 72 -8.31 -4.63 -2.50
C TYR A 72 -8.67 -5.26 -1.15
N GLY A 73 -9.09 -4.44 -0.18
CA GLY A 73 -9.50 -4.89 1.15
C GLY A 73 -8.86 -4.11 2.31
N PHE A 74 -7.94 -3.19 2.01
CA PHE A 74 -7.39 -2.30 3.03
C PHE A 74 -8.47 -1.38 3.59
N GLN A 75 -8.31 -0.95 4.84
CA GLN A 75 -9.23 -0.04 5.52
C GLN A 75 -8.46 1.11 6.17
N PHE A 76 -9.07 2.29 6.23
CA PHE A 76 -8.52 3.42 6.98
C PHE A 76 -8.72 3.18 8.47
N ASP A 77 -7.64 3.08 9.24
CA ASP A 77 -7.67 2.80 10.68
C ASP A 77 -7.80 4.07 11.55
N LYS A 78 -8.05 5.23 10.92
CA LYS A 78 -8.13 6.55 11.55
C LYS A 78 -6.77 7.15 11.97
N THR A 79 -5.66 6.50 11.64
CA THR A 79 -4.32 7.03 11.87
C THR A 79 -3.89 7.91 10.70
N GLU A 80 -3.50 9.15 11.01
CA GLU A 80 -2.94 10.08 10.03
C GLU A 80 -1.53 10.53 10.48
N ARG A 81 -0.65 10.82 9.53
CA ARG A 81 0.63 11.48 9.81
C ARG A 81 0.88 12.60 8.83
N THR A 82 1.42 13.72 9.31
CA THR A 82 1.76 14.87 8.46
C THR A 82 3.26 14.93 8.25
N LYS A 83 3.66 14.97 6.97
CA LYS A 83 5.05 15.17 6.52
C LYS A 83 5.14 16.49 5.73
N ALA A 84 6.35 16.86 5.29
CA ALA A 84 6.58 18.07 4.51
C ALA A 84 5.72 18.19 3.24
N PHE A 85 5.28 17.06 2.68
CA PHE A 85 4.54 17.00 1.41
C PHE A 85 3.03 16.75 1.58
N GLY A 86 2.52 16.75 2.81
CA GLY A 86 1.10 16.59 3.10
C GLY A 86 0.81 15.58 4.20
N THR A 87 -0.48 15.36 4.42
CA THR A 87 -1.00 14.38 5.37
C THR A 87 -1.20 13.04 4.67
N GLU A 88 -0.73 11.97 5.27
CA GLU A 88 -0.91 10.59 4.83
C GLU A 88 -1.89 9.87 5.75
N LEU A 89 -2.73 9.02 5.18
CA LEU A 89 -3.67 8.14 5.86
C LEU A 89 -3.05 6.75 5.94
N ARG A 90 -3.09 6.12 7.13
CA ARG A 90 -2.67 4.73 7.29
C ARG A 90 -3.80 3.81 6.88
N MET A 91 -3.52 2.93 5.93
CA MET A 91 -4.45 1.91 5.47
C MET A 91 -3.93 0.56 5.95
N VAL A 92 -4.80 -0.25 6.54
CA VAL A 92 -4.46 -1.53 7.17
C VAL A 92 -5.23 -2.66 6.49
N LEU A 93 -4.54 -3.75 6.21
CA LEU A 93 -5.11 -5.02 5.79
C LEU A 93 -4.83 -6.05 6.89
N GLU A 94 -5.86 -6.33 7.69
CA GLU A 94 -5.84 -7.42 8.66
C GLU A 94 -5.97 -8.77 7.92
N ARG A 95 -5.23 -9.78 8.39
CA ARG A 95 -5.23 -11.14 7.83
C ARG A 95 -5.92 -12.15 8.73
#